data_AF-A0A1H8A5I7-F1
#
_entry.id   AF-A0A1H8A5I7-F1
#
_cell.length_a   1.000
_cell.length_b   1.000
_cell.length_c   1.000
_cell.angle_alpha   90.00
_cell.angle_beta   90.00
_cell.angle_gamma   90.00
#
_symmetry.space_group_name_H-M   'P 1'
#
loop_
_entity.id
_entity.type
_entity.pdbx_description
1 polymer ?
#
loop_
_entity_poly.entity_id
_entity_poly.type
_entity_poly.pdbx_seq_one_letter_code
_entity_poly.pdbx_strand_id
1 'polypeptide(L)'
;MKKTNYTQKLISYFVICCLSLSSLLFYFPGNTVLSAPGGPILEIITPVDGTLFDTEMIEFTGRISDDLTPPEKLNFKVYQKLADSEVPLEITSTGEFELVNTSSGEWIYTRPFSEGNHTLLFTLDDEDTNRSEVQLTFSVEPSGNIDSINPEPGGMEQEAEESGQTGEPEQSSSTEIEPESTAEAVTEIAPVPRPYIVSLNIMPNGVSNPEDYLQAEDMTGVPVDSSIEIIVKESGTLNLTGEPLIITSDTRATLKSTEVADDVIPGKTDGEYRITFTPTETLEYSTTYYVFVNPAITNDQNGRIYQRFLKFTTAPQVPSHEIHGNFGNNTNSCANCHSTHNGNDPKLLGGKYGGETAKNLCMSCHDGTNGAPIPDHYNAANQHFNYTDGLEATYSCTSCHNPHTGWTEENPNKLKNHPENTYKKQGTATGISTDFSLCFQCHNGNGTAVDIEKYYKDETLLADSGHKITAEDGTSLNGQLTCADCHETHGSDNLKLLKGNLGNAPLAAGDQFKTVGTEWTVDNERNFCLKCHNGNTELYGKNPIYNAEADNHQDTTKSCSSCHGSGEDIREQMRSAAHAPKKLIVRNPEPTTDPVTVKESGSTLEDSTIQNSDVTTETETSLSSTSETP
;
A
#
# COMPACT_ATOMS: atom_id res chain seq x y z
N MET A 1 50.82 49.89 14.82
CA MET A 1 49.56 50.08 14.04
C MET A 1 49.38 48.88 13.12
N LYS A 2 48.51 47.92 13.47
CA LYS A 2 48.22 46.74 12.63
C LYS A 2 47.42 47.21 11.42
N LYS A 3 47.98 47.08 10.21
CA LYS A 3 47.26 47.32 8.96
C LYS A 3 46.17 46.25 8.82
N THR A 4 44.96 46.57 9.27
CA THR A 4 43.78 45.74 9.03
C THR A 4 43.45 45.80 7.54
N ASN A 5 43.49 44.63 6.89
CA ASN A 5 43.32 44.46 5.45
C ASN A 5 41.83 44.56 5.09
N TYR A 6 41.28 45.79 5.12
CA TYR A 6 39.87 46.09 4.87
C TYR A 6 39.40 45.57 3.51
N THR A 7 40.27 45.60 2.51
CA THR A 7 39.98 45.15 1.14
C THR A 7 39.60 43.67 1.09
N GLN A 8 40.27 42.83 1.90
CA GLN A 8 40.02 41.39 1.91
C GLN A 8 38.66 41.06 2.55
N LYS A 9 38.27 41.80 3.61
CA LYS A 9 36.94 41.66 4.22
C LYS A 9 35.82 42.09 3.28
N LEU A 10 36.03 43.17 2.53
CA LEU A 10 35.03 43.67 1.58
C LEU A 10 34.76 42.68 0.45
N ILE A 11 35.81 42.03 -0.07
CA ILE A 11 35.69 40.97 -1.08
C ILE A 11 34.94 39.76 -0.51
N SER A 12 35.24 39.33 0.71
CA SER A 12 34.52 38.21 1.34
C SER A 12 33.03 38.51 1.52
N TYR A 13 32.65 39.72 1.93
CA TYR A 13 31.25 40.10 2.04
C TYR A 13 30.55 40.14 0.68
N PHE A 14 31.23 40.60 -0.37
CA PHE A 14 30.67 40.63 -1.72
C PHE A 14 30.39 39.20 -2.23
N VAL A 15 31.33 38.27 -2.03
CA VAL A 15 31.14 36.85 -2.42
C VAL A 15 29.98 36.20 -1.66
N ILE A 16 29.88 36.45 -0.35
CA ILE A 16 28.78 35.93 0.47
C ILE A 16 27.44 36.52 0.00
N CYS A 17 27.38 37.82 -0.28
CA CYS A 17 26.17 38.44 -0.84
C CYS A 17 25.79 37.86 -2.20
N CYS A 18 26.75 37.65 -3.11
CA CYS A 18 26.46 37.06 -4.42
C CYS A 18 25.93 35.62 -4.30
N LEU A 19 26.51 34.80 -3.42
CA LEU A 19 26.04 33.42 -3.17
C LEU A 19 24.65 33.39 -2.51
N SER A 20 24.35 34.37 -1.64
CA SER A 20 23.05 34.51 -1.00
C SER A 20 21.98 35.02 -1.97
N LEU A 21 22.35 35.93 -2.88
CA LEU A 21 21.42 36.47 -3.87
C LEU A 21 21.14 35.45 -4.99
N SER A 22 22.12 34.62 -5.37
CA SER A 22 21.90 33.53 -6.33
C SER A 22 20.94 32.47 -5.78
N SER A 23 21.03 32.15 -4.49
CA SER A 23 20.10 31.20 -3.86
C SER A 23 18.67 31.75 -3.76
N LEU A 24 18.50 33.07 -3.66
CA LEU A 24 17.18 33.72 -3.67
C LEU A 24 16.58 33.89 -5.07
N LEU A 25 17.40 34.06 -6.12
CA LEU A 25 16.90 34.26 -7.48
C LEU A 25 16.56 32.95 -8.21
N PHE A 26 17.01 31.79 -7.71
CA PHE A 26 16.70 30.48 -8.28
C PHE A 26 15.71 29.64 -7.44
N TYR A 27 15.16 30.19 -6.35
CA TYR A 27 14.17 29.49 -5.54
C TYR A 27 12.76 30.04 -5.81
N PHE A 28 12.19 29.65 -6.95
CA PHE A 28 10.74 29.66 -7.17
C PHE A 28 10.23 28.23 -6.95
N PRO A 29 9.61 27.90 -5.81
CA PRO A 29 8.80 26.68 -5.72
C PRO A 29 7.50 26.96 -6.48
N GLY A 30 7.56 26.89 -7.81
CA GLY A 30 6.36 26.62 -8.59
C GLY A 30 5.93 25.21 -8.23
N ASN A 31 4.78 25.07 -7.58
CA ASN A 31 4.10 23.79 -7.38
C ASN A 31 3.56 23.24 -8.72
N THR A 32 4.42 23.11 -9.72
CA THR A 32 4.18 22.25 -10.88
C THR A 32 4.81 20.92 -10.56
N VAL A 33 3.99 20.02 -9.99
CA VAL A 33 4.27 18.59 -10.04
C VAL A 33 4.22 18.23 -11.53
N LEU A 34 5.37 18.22 -12.18
CA LEU A 34 5.51 17.62 -13.50
C LEU A 34 5.41 16.11 -13.25
N SER A 35 4.21 15.54 -13.41
CA SER A 35 4.11 14.11 -13.70
C SER A 35 5.06 13.84 -14.86
N ALA A 36 5.88 12.80 -14.76
CA ALA A 36 6.66 12.35 -15.91
C ALA A 36 5.68 12.18 -17.08
N PRO A 37 5.94 12.79 -18.25
CA PRO A 37 5.04 12.68 -19.39
C PRO A 37 4.80 11.19 -19.66
N GLY A 38 3.52 10.81 -19.77
CA GLY A 38 3.16 9.46 -20.19
C GLY A 38 3.68 9.26 -21.60
N GLY A 39 4.27 8.08 -21.88
CA GLY A 39 4.62 7.74 -23.26
C GLY A 39 3.37 7.58 -24.13
N PRO A 40 3.54 7.47 -25.45
CA PRO A 40 2.41 7.39 -26.37
C PRO A 40 1.55 6.15 -26.08
N ILE A 41 0.24 6.28 -26.27
CA ILE A 41 -0.76 5.23 -26.10
C ILE A 41 -1.20 4.79 -27.50
N LEU A 42 -1.18 3.48 -27.73
CA LEU A 42 -1.63 2.85 -28.97
C LEU A 42 -2.64 1.76 -28.60
N GLU A 43 -3.85 1.85 -29.13
CA GLU A 43 -4.94 0.89 -28.92
C GLU A 43 -5.48 0.40 -30.26
N ILE A 44 -5.76 -0.90 -30.38
CA ILE A 44 -6.43 -1.50 -31.53
C ILE A 44 -7.84 -1.92 -31.08
N ILE A 45 -8.87 -1.39 -31.75
CA ILE A 45 -10.29 -1.63 -31.43
C ILE A 45 -10.84 -2.79 -32.28
N THR A 46 -10.54 -2.80 -33.58
CA THR A 46 -10.90 -3.92 -34.47
C THR A 46 -9.77 -4.21 -35.46
N PRO A 47 -9.61 -5.47 -35.89
CA PRO A 47 -10.18 -6.68 -35.30
C PRO A 47 -9.56 -7.01 -33.94
N VAL A 48 -10.23 -7.88 -33.19
CA VAL A 48 -9.66 -8.47 -31.96
C VAL A 48 -8.69 -9.60 -32.29
N ASP A 49 -7.79 -9.92 -31.37
CA ASP A 49 -6.79 -10.98 -31.55
C ASP A 49 -7.44 -12.34 -31.85
N GLY A 50 -6.92 -13.06 -32.83
CA GLY A 50 -7.42 -14.35 -33.30
C GLY A 50 -8.61 -14.29 -34.26
N THR A 51 -9.00 -13.11 -34.77
CA THR A 51 -10.12 -12.99 -35.73
C THR A 51 -9.84 -13.77 -37.03
N LEU A 52 -10.89 -14.41 -37.58
CA LEU A 52 -10.88 -15.12 -38.85
C LEU A 52 -11.63 -14.29 -39.90
N PHE A 53 -11.01 -14.06 -41.05
CA PHE A 53 -11.56 -13.26 -42.15
C PHE A 53 -11.80 -14.11 -43.39
N ASP A 54 -12.91 -13.87 -44.07
CA ASP A 54 -13.29 -14.46 -45.36
C ASP A 54 -12.95 -13.55 -46.55
N THR A 55 -12.34 -12.40 -46.29
CA THR A 55 -11.89 -11.43 -47.30
C THR A 55 -10.41 -11.14 -47.16
N GLU A 56 -9.71 -10.93 -48.28
CA GLU A 56 -8.29 -10.54 -48.26
C GLU A 56 -8.07 -9.11 -47.74
N MET A 57 -9.00 -8.19 -47.98
CA MET A 57 -8.88 -6.80 -47.53
C MET A 57 -9.26 -6.66 -46.06
N ILE A 58 -8.28 -6.44 -45.21
CA ILE A 58 -8.49 -6.31 -43.77
C ILE A 58 -8.38 -4.85 -43.34
N GLU A 59 -9.36 -4.40 -42.57
CA GLU A 59 -9.41 -3.08 -41.95
C GLU A 59 -9.10 -3.17 -40.45
N PHE A 60 -8.14 -2.37 -40.00
CA PHE A 60 -7.79 -2.19 -38.60
C PHE A 60 -8.22 -0.81 -38.17
N THR A 61 -8.87 -0.71 -37.01
CA THR A 61 -9.26 0.57 -36.40
C THR A 61 -8.71 0.65 -35.00
N GLY A 62 -8.43 1.86 -34.52
CA GLY A 62 -7.88 2.05 -33.19
C GLY A 62 -7.81 3.49 -32.74
N ARG A 63 -7.11 3.72 -31.63
CA ARG A 63 -6.84 5.05 -31.06
C ARG A 63 -5.36 5.23 -30.79
N ILE A 64 -4.89 6.47 -30.97
CA ILE A 64 -3.55 6.91 -30.58
C ILE A 64 -3.63 8.20 -29.77
N SER A 65 -2.81 8.35 -28.73
CA SER A 65 -2.72 9.60 -27.98
C SER A 65 -1.36 9.73 -27.32
N ASP A 66 -0.91 10.96 -27.07
CA ASP A 66 0.29 11.25 -26.29
C ASP A 66 0.08 12.57 -25.53
N ASP A 67 0.73 12.73 -24.37
CA ASP A 67 0.54 13.89 -23.51
C ASP A 67 1.13 15.17 -24.13
N LEU A 68 2.18 15.05 -24.95
CA LEU A 68 2.96 16.16 -25.49
C LEU A 68 2.89 16.27 -27.01
N THR A 69 2.62 15.16 -27.69
CA THR A 69 2.66 15.03 -29.15
C THR A 69 1.24 14.84 -29.70
N PRO A 70 0.69 15.80 -30.46
CA PRO A 70 -0.63 15.63 -31.05
C PRO A 70 -0.66 14.45 -32.04
N PRO A 71 -1.79 13.73 -32.20
CA PRO A 71 -1.88 12.49 -32.98
C PRO A 71 -1.28 12.55 -34.39
N GLU A 72 -1.45 13.65 -35.11
CA GLU A 72 -0.94 13.83 -36.48
C GLU A 72 0.60 13.90 -36.58
N LYS A 73 1.28 14.04 -35.44
CA LYS A 73 2.74 14.07 -35.36
C LYS A 73 3.35 12.76 -34.85
N LEU A 74 2.52 11.83 -34.37
CA LEU A 74 2.99 10.53 -33.92
C LEU A 74 3.38 9.68 -35.13
N ASN A 75 4.49 8.96 -35.00
CA ASN A 75 5.03 8.13 -36.08
C ASN A 75 4.48 6.71 -35.97
N PHE A 76 3.38 6.46 -36.67
CA PHE A 76 2.72 5.15 -36.74
C PHE A 76 3.39 4.23 -37.77
N LYS A 77 3.72 3.01 -37.36
CA LYS A 77 4.26 1.98 -38.26
C LYS A 77 3.62 0.62 -38.00
N VAL A 78 3.57 -0.19 -39.06
CA VAL A 78 3.06 -1.56 -39.02
C VAL A 78 4.12 -2.49 -39.58
N TYR A 79 4.41 -3.54 -38.82
CA TYR A 79 5.31 -4.61 -39.22
C TYR A 79 4.58 -5.95 -39.28
N GLN A 80 4.97 -6.80 -40.21
CA GLN A 80 4.50 -8.18 -40.31
C GLN A 80 5.59 -9.15 -39.89
N LYS A 81 5.29 -10.01 -38.91
CA LYS A 81 6.19 -11.08 -38.49
C LYS A 81 5.98 -12.29 -39.40
N LEU A 82 7.03 -12.69 -40.12
CA LEU A 82 7.03 -13.89 -40.95
C LEU A 82 7.48 -15.09 -40.11
N ALA A 83 6.88 -16.26 -40.31
CA ALA A 83 7.15 -17.45 -39.50
C ALA A 83 8.64 -17.86 -39.45
N ASP A 84 9.37 -17.62 -40.53
CA ASP A 84 10.79 -18.02 -40.69
C ASP A 84 11.79 -16.86 -40.59
N SER A 85 11.36 -15.65 -40.18
CA SER A 85 12.23 -14.46 -40.09
C SER A 85 12.26 -13.89 -38.67
N GLU A 86 13.46 -13.65 -38.14
CA GLU A 86 13.65 -12.93 -36.87
C GLU A 86 13.41 -11.41 -37.02
N VAL A 87 13.61 -10.87 -38.22
CA VAL A 87 13.40 -9.45 -38.50
C VAL A 87 12.00 -9.25 -39.08
N PRO A 88 11.12 -8.48 -38.41
CA PRO A 88 9.79 -8.22 -38.90
C PRO A 88 9.84 -7.29 -40.13
N LEU A 89 8.99 -7.54 -41.12
CA LEU A 89 8.93 -6.79 -42.37
C LEU A 89 8.07 -5.53 -42.18
N GLU A 90 8.60 -4.34 -42.40
CA GLU A 90 7.80 -3.11 -42.36
C GLU A 90 6.83 -3.07 -43.55
N ILE A 91 5.53 -2.99 -43.27
CA ILE A 91 4.44 -3.01 -44.25
C ILE A 91 3.61 -1.74 -44.27
N THR A 92 3.95 -0.74 -43.45
CA THR A 92 3.23 0.55 -43.31
C THR A 92 2.86 1.15 -44.68
N SER A 93 3.84 1.24 -45.59
CA SER A 93 3.67 1.86 -46.92
C SER A 93 2.90 1.01 -47.93
N THR A 94 2.58 -0.24 -47.59
CA THR A 94 1.82 -1.15 -48.45
C THR A 94 0.34 -1.26 -48.08
N GLY A 95 -0.09 -0.57 -47.02
CA GLY A 95 -1.49 -0.35 -46.68
C GLY A 95 -1.85 1.14 -46.77
N GLU A 96 -3.12 1.46 -46.53
CA GLU A 96 -3.61 2.83 -46.46
C GLU A 96 -3.86 3.18 -44.98
N PHE A 97 -3.08 4.11 -44.44
CA PHE A 97 -3.28 4.66 -43.09
C PHE A 97 -3.99 6.01 -43.18
N GLU A 98 -5.06 6.17 -42.41
CA GLU A 98 -5.82 7.41 -42.30
C GLU A 98 -6.11 7.72 -40.83
N LEU A 99 -5.80 8.95 -40.41
CA LEU A 99 -6.21 9.48 -39.11
C LEU A 99 -7.60 10.10 -39.27
N VAL A 100 -8.64 9.31 -38.99
CA VAL A 100 -10.05 9.65 -39.19
C VAL A 100 -10.47 10.89 -38.39
N ASN A 101 -9.92 11.01 -37.18
CA ASN A 101 -10.20 12.15 -36.32
C ASN A 101 -8.95 12.54 -35.51
N THR A 102 -8.37 13.69 -35.87
CA THR A 102 -7.15 14.21 -35.22
C THR A 102 -7.36 14.58 -33.76
N SER A 103 -8.59 14.89 -33.34
CA SER A 103 -8.88 15.29 -31.95
C SER A 103 -9.05 14.11 -31.00
N SER A 104 -9.61 12.99 -31.46
CA SER A 104 -9.76 11.75 -30.69
C SER A 104 -8.61 10.77 -30.90
N GLY A 105 -7.76 11.01 -31.92
CA GLY A 105 -6.70 10.10 -32.31
C GLY A 105 -7.20 8.80 -32.95
N GLU A 106 -8.43 8.80 -33.48
CA GLU A 106 -8.99 7.62 -34.14
C GLU A 106 -8.36 7.43 -35.51
N TRP A 107 -7.90 6.21 -35.79
CA TRP A 107 -7.20 5.84 -37.01
C TRP A 107 -7.77 4.60 -37.66
N ILE A 108 -7.56 4.50 -38.97
CA ILE A 108 -7.86 3.34 -39.81
C ILE A 108 -6.59 2.94 -40.56
N TYR A 109 -6.32 1.63 -40.64
CA TYR A 109 -5.31 1.06 -41.52
C TYR A 109 -5.93 -0.07 -42.34
N THR A 110 -5.85 -0.02 -43.67
CA THR A 110 -6.39 -1.06 -44.55
C THR A 110 -5.30 -1.68 -45.42
N ARG A 111 -5.35 -3.01 -45.61
CA ARG A 111 -4.39 -3.72 -46.48
C ARG A 111 -4.92 -5.09 -46.93
N PRO A 112 -4.62 -5.54 -48.16
CA PRO A 112 -4.83 -6.94 -48.56
C PRO A 112 -3.82 -7.88 -47.90
N PHE A 113 -4.30 -9.02 -47.41
CA PHE A 113 -3.50 -10.13 -46.88
C PHE A 113 -3.79 -11.40 -47.68
N SER A 114 -2.73 -12.20 -47.87
CA SER A 114 -2.84 -13.53 -48.47
C SER A 114 -3.56 -14.49 -47.52
N GLU A 115 -3.99 -15.64 -48.03
CA GLU A 115 -4.53 -16.73 -47.20
C GLU A 115 -3.50 -17.20 -46.15
N GLY A 116 -3.97 -17.54 -44.95
CA GLY A 116 -3.15 -18.09 -43.87
C GLY A 116 -3.13 -17.25 -42.59
N ASN A 117 -2.18 -17.56 -41.70
CA ASN A 117 -2.03 -16.89 -40.40
C ASN A 117 -1.06 -15.72 -40.49
N HIS A 118 -1.48 -14.58 -39.95
CA HIS A 118 -0.71 -13.34 -39.94
C HIS A 118 -0.48 -12.87 -38.51
N THR A 119 0.69 -12.28 -38.25
CA THR A 119 1.00 -11.59 -36.99
C THR A 119 1.58 -10.24 -37.32
N LEU A 120 0.93 -9.18 -36.84
CA LEU A 120 1.32 -7.80 -37.02
C LEU A 120 1.83 -7.20 -35.71
N LEU A 121 2.78 -6.28 -35.82
CA LEU A 121 3.29 -5.44 -34.74
C LEU A 121 3.07 -3.99 -35.16
N PHE A 122 2.20 -3.30 -34.44
CA PHE A 122 1.94 -1.89 -34.59
C PHE A 122 2.86 -1.13 -33.63
N THR A 123 3.53 -0.08 -34.09
CA THR A 123 4.40 0.75 -33.25
C THR A 123 4.03 2.22 -33.40
N LEU A 124 4.13 2.96 -32.30
CA LEU A 124 3.86 4.38 -32.23
C LEU A 124 5.02 5.07 -31.51
N ASP A 125 5.75 5.91 -32.22
CA ASP A 125 6.88 6.68 -31.69
C ASP A 125 6.49 8.17 -31.58
N ASP A 126 6.83 8.82 -30.46
CA ASP A 126 6.67 10.28 -30.28
C ASP A 126 7.92 11.07 -30.77
N GLU A 127 7.90 12.42 -30.66
CA GLU A 127 9.04 13.27 -31.04
C GLU A 127 10.29 13.02 -30.16
N ASP A 128 10.10 12.54 -28.93
CA ASP A 128 11.12 12.29 -27.91
C ASP A 128 11.62 10.83 -27.88
N THR A 129 11.26 10.03 -28.89
CA THR A 129 11.61 8.61 -29.05
C THR A 129 11.01 7.66 -28.02
N ASN A 130 10.00 8.09 -27.25
CA ASN A 130 9.17 7.16 -26.49
C ASN A 130 8.33 6.33 -27.46
N ARG A 131 8.16 5.06 -27.13
CA ARG A 131 7.60 4.06 -28.04
C ARG A 131 6.53 3.23 -27.35
N SER A 132 5.44 2.98 -28.07
CA SER A 132 4.40 2.03 -27.71
C SER A 132 4.23 0.99 -28.80
N GLU A 133 3.97 -0.26 -28.42
CA GLU A 133 3.87 -1.38 -29.34
C GLU A 133 2.68 -2.28 -28.99
N VAL A 134 1.93 -2.71 -30.00
CA VAL A 134 0.82 -3.66 -29.86
C VAL A 134 0.96 -4.75 -30.93
N GLN A 135 0.87 -6.02 -30.51
CA GLN A 135 0.91 -7.17 -31.41
C GLN A 135 -0.49 -7.75 -31.60
N LEU A 136 -0.83 -8.14 -32.83
CA LEU A 136 -2.12 -8.73 -33.18
C LEU A 136 -1.95 -9.89 -34.17
N THR A 137 -2.65 -10.99 -33.93
CA THR A 137 -2.67 -12.20 -34.77
C THR A 137 -4.06 -12.41 -35.36
N PHE A 138 -4.15 -12.82 -36.62
CA PHE A 138 -5.42 -13.14 -37.30
C PHE A 138 -5.19 -14.14 -38.44
N SER A 139 -6.27 -14.66 -39.00
CA SER A 139 -6.24 -15.62 -40.11
C SER A 139 -7.14 -15.18 -41.26
N VAL A 140 -6.70 -15.40 -42.50
CA VAL A 140 -7.49 -15.18 -43.72
C VAL A 140 -7.79 -16.53 -44.35
N GLU A 141 -9.08 -16.84 -44.53
CA GLU A 141 -9.55 -18.07 -45.15
C GLU A 141 -9.27 -18.11 -46.65
N PRO A 142 -9.17 -19.32 -47.23
CA PRO A 142 -9.01 -19.44 -48.66
C PRO A 142 -10.21 -18.88 -49.40
N SER A 143 -9.96 -18.00 -50.39
CA SER A 143 -11.02 -17.51 -51.26
C SER A 143 -11.51 -18.67 -52.12
N GLY A 144 -12.56 -19.33 -51.65
CA GLY A 144 -13.14 -20.49 -52.32
C GLY A 144 -13.48 -20.12 -53.76
N ASN A 145 -12.72 -20.66 -54.71
CA ASN A 145 -12.94 -20.50 -56.14
C ASN A 145 -14.25 -21.21 -56.51
N ILE A 146 -15.38 -20.52 -56.31
CA ILE A 146 -16.67 -20.93 -56.84
C ILE A 146 -16.62 -20.60 -58.32
N ASP A 147 -16.29 -21.59 -59.16
CA ASP A 147 -16.61 -21.46 -60.56
C ASP A 147 -17.09 -22.75 -61.22
N SER A 148 -18.22 -22.57 -61.90
CA SER A 148 -18.67 -23.25 -63.11
C SER A 148 -19.18 -24.71 -63.07
N ILE A 149 -20.50 -24.75 -63.23
CA ILE A 149 -21.37 -25.82 -63.73
C ILE A 149 -20.95 -26.30 -65.14
N ASN A 150 -21.17 -27.62 -65.40
CA ASN A 150 -21.40 -28.35 -66.67
C ASN A 150 -20.22 -29.01 -67.42
N PRO A 151 -20.42 -30.07 -68.28
CA PRO A 151 -21.40 -31.17 -68.32
C PRO A 151 -20.75 -32.59 -68.37
N GLU A 152 -21.55 -33.66 -68.27
CA GLU A 152 -21.19 -35.05 -68.66
C GLU A 152 -20.59 -35.13 -70.08
N PRO A 153 -19.58 -36.00 -70.31
CA PRO A 153 -19.90 -37.27 -71.00
C PRO A 153 -19.03 -38.48 -70.58
N GLY A 154 -19.70 -39.64 -70.51
CA GLY A 154 -19.29 -40.98 -70.99
C GLY A 154 -17.83 -41.46 -70.90
N GLY A 155 -17.68 -42.62 -70.24
CA GLY A 155 -17.00 -43.76 -70.85
C GLY A 155 -15.66 -44.22 -70.26
N MET A 156 -15.74 -45.33 -69.51
CA MET A 156 -14.99 -46.58 -69.72
C MET A 156 -13.51 -46.69 -69.26
N GLU A 157 -13.30 -47.67 -68.35
CA GLU A 157 -12.11 -48.53 -68.12
C GLU A 157 -10.80 -47.80 -67.66
N GLN A 158 -9.97 -48.27 -66.73
CA GLN A 158 -9.63 -49.63 -66.27
C GLN A 158 -8.70 -49.52 -65.02
N GLU A 159 -8.72 -50.56 -64.17
CA GLU A 159 -7.61 -51.20 -63.39
C GLU A 159 -6.63 -50.36 -62.54
N ALA A 160 -6.60 -50.59 -61.21
CA ALA A 160 -5.66 -51.49 -60.48
C ALA A 160 -4.73 -50.59 -59.63
N GLU A 161 -4.27 -50.85 -58.40
CA GLU A 161 -4.08 -52.01 -57.52
C GLU A 161 -3.95 -51.41 -56.08
N GLU A 162 -4.51 -52.04 -55.04
CA GLU A 162 -3.77 -52.74 -53.95
C GLU A 162 -3.03 -51.77 -52.97
N SER A 163 -3.18 -51.77 -51.65
CA SER A 163 -3.34 -52.85 -50.66
C SER A 163 -3.88 -52.25 -49.35
N GLY A 164 -4.87 -52.88 -48.68
CA GLY A 164 -4.66 -53.58 -47.38
C GLY A 164 -4.98 -52.68 -46.17
N GLN A 165 -5.60 -53.11 -45.07
CA GLN A 165 -6.11 -54.39 -44.64
C GLN A 165 -6.95 -54.16 -43.36
N THR A 166 -8.13 -54.77 -43.30
CA THR A 166 -8.87 -55.31 -42.12
C THR A 166 -9.35 -54.42 -40.95
N GLY A 167 -10.66 -54.51 -40.67
CA GLY A 167 -11.29 -54.23 -39.38
C GLY A 167 -12.83 -54.21 -39.41
N GLU A 168 -13.48 -55.35 -39.66
CA GLU A 168 -14.92 -55.64 -39.40
C GLU A 168 -15.18 -55.89 -37.88
N PRO A 169 -16.43 -56.10 -37.40
CA PRO A 169 -17.72 -55.48 -37.75
C PRO A 169 -18.57 -55.14 -36.49
N GLU A 170 -19.67 -54.39 -36.65
CA GLU A 170 -20.98 -54.61 -35.98
C GLU A 170 -21.96 -53.51 -36.45
N GLN A 171 -22.89 -53.79 -37.36
CA GLN A 171 -24.25 -54.33 -37.17
C GLN A 171 -25.34 -53.26 -36.93
N SER A 172 -26.25 -53.19 -37.92
CA SER A 172 -27.70 -53.00 -37.78
C SER A 172 -28.31 -51.59 -37.74
N SER A 173 -28.95 -51.26 -38.87
CA SER A 173 -30.37 -50.88 -38.99
C SER A 173 -30.83 -49.55 -38.39
N SER A 174 -31.26 -48.60 -39.24
CA SER A 174 -32.70 -48.29 -39.41
C SER A 174 -32.94 -47.03 -40.25
N THR A 175 -33.76 -47.23 -41.29
CA THR A 175 -34.90 -46.38 -41.65
C THR A 175 -34.63 -45.03 -42.32
N GLU A 176 -34.66 -45.09 -43.64
CA GLU A 176 -34.96 -44.03 -44.60
C GLU A 176 -36.38 -43.49 -44.36
N ILE A 177 -36.47 -42.23 -43.93
CA ILE A 177 -37.69 -41.41 -43.96
C ILE A 177 -37.36 -40.24 -44.88
N GLU A 178 -38.04 -40.18 -46.02
CA GLU A 178 -38.15 -38.96 -46.83
C GLU A 178 -38.95 -37.91 -46.03
N PRO A 179 -38.48 -36.65 -45.97
CA PRO A 179 -39.37 -35.52 -45.93
C PRO A 179 -39.24 -34.76 -47.24
N GLU A 180 -40.30 -34.89 -48.04
CA GLU A 180 -40.73 -33.93 -49.04
C GLU A 180 -40.75 -32.52 -48.40
N SER A 181 -39.80 -31.67 -48.78
CA SER A 181 -39.74 -30.27 -48.33
C SER A 181 -39.37 -29.39 -49.52
N THR A 182 -40.40 -28.85 -50.15
CA THR A 182 -40.34 -27.68 -51.04
C THR A 182 -39.65 -26.52 -50.33
N ALA A 183 -38.37 -26.30 -50.63
CA ALA A 183 -37.63 -25.12 -50.21
C ALA A 183 -38.14 -23.90 -51.02
N GLU A 184 -39.03 -23.13 -50.41
CA GLU A 184 -39.27 -21.75 -50.84
C GLU A 184 -37.98 -20.95 -50.64
N ALA A 185 -37.60 -20.19 -51.66
CA ALA A 185 -36.45 -19.30 -51.60
C ALA A 185 -36.61 -18.33 -50.41
N VAL A 186 -35.79 -18.53 -49.37
CA VAL A 186 -35.69 -17.63 -48.23
C VAL A 186 -35.09 -16.33 -48.74
N THR A 187 -35.95 -15.34 -48.93
CA THR A 187 -35.55 -13.96 -49.17
C THR A 187 -34.66 -13.53 -48.00
N GLU A 188 -33.39 -13.26 -48.27
CA GLU A 188 -32.41 -12.80 -47.30
C GLU A 188 -32.95 -11.52 -46.60
N ILE A 189 -33.40 -11.68 -45.35
CA ILE A 189 -33.97 -10.58 -44.57
C ILE A 189 -32.80 -9.68 -44.19
N ALA A 190 -32.81 -8.43 -44.66
CA ALA A 190 -31.79 -7.45 -44.31
C ALA A 190 -31.57 -7.41 -42.78
N PRO A 191 -30.32 -7.38 -42.31
CA PRO A 191 -30.01 -7.43 -40.88
C PRO A 191 -30.70 -6.27 -40.16
N VAL A 192 -31.54 -6.60 -39.17
CA VAL A 192 -32.23 -5.61 -38.35
C VAL A 192 -31.18 -4.87 -37.51
N PRO A 193 -31.07 -3.53 -37.63
CA PRO A 193 -30.21 -2.73 -36.76
C PRO A 193 -30.49 -3.02 -35.29
N ARG A 194 -29.44 -3.18 -34.48
CA ARG A 194 -29.56 -3.54 -33.06
C ARG A 194 -29.10 -2.38 -32.17
N PRO A 195 -29.77 -2.13 -31.04
CA PRO A 195 -29.24 -1.22 -30.03
C PRO A 195 -27.89 -1.71 -29.51
N TYR A 196 -26.98 -0.79 -29.21
CA TYR A 196 -25.70 -1.12 -28.59
C TYR A 196 -25.31 -0.10 -27.52
N ILE A 197 -24.52 -0.56 -26.56
CA ILE A 197 -24.09 0.24 -25.40
C ILE A 197 -22.86 1.04 -25.80
N VAL A 198 -22.92 2.36 -25.61
CA VAL A 198 -21.81 3.29 -25.84
C VAL A 198 -20.93 3.41 -24.61
N SER A 199 -21.54 3.47 -23.42
CA SER A 199 -20.81 3.59 -22.17
C SER A 199 -21.58 2.99 -21.00
N LEU A 200 -20.84 2.66 -19.95
CA LEU A 200 -21.39 2.20 -18.69
C LEU A 200 -20.60 2.83 -17.54
N ASN A 201 -21.33 3.57 -16.70
CA ASN A 201 -20.78 4.43 -15.67
C ASN A 201 -21.31 4.04 -14.29
N ILE A 202 -20.48 4.18 -13.26
CA ILE A 202 -20.90 4.19 -11.86
C ILE A 202 -20.95 5.64 -11.40
N MET A 203 -22.10 6.04 -10.84
CA MET A 203 -22.38 7.39 -10.38
C MET A 203 -22.44 7.40 -8.85
N PRO A 204 -21.40 7.90 -8.16
CA PRO A 204 -21.48 8.16 -6.72
C PRO A 204 -22.61 9.13 -6.40
N ASN A 205 -23.28 8.92 -5.27
CA ASN A 205 -24.34 9.81 -4.83
C ASN A 205 -23.83 11.25 -4.67
N GLY A 206 -24.62 12.22 -5.12
CA GLY A 206 -24.27 13.65 -5.07
C GLY A 206 -23.32 14.11 -6.19
N VAL A 207 -22.85 13.23 -7.08
CA VAL A 207 -22.07 13.60 -8.27
C VAL A 207 -23.02 13.85 -9.43
N SER A 208 -23.06 15.10 -9.92
CA SER A 208 -23.95 15.50 -11.02
C SER A 208 -23.22 15.78 -12.34
N ASN A 209 -21.89 15.88 -12.32
CA ASN A 209 -21.09 16.14 -13.51
C ASN A 209 -20.68 14.79 -14.15
N PRO A 210 -21.07 14.52 -15.42
CA PRO A 210 -20.72 13.27 -16.10
C PRO A 210 -19.22 13.00 -16.23
N GLU A 211 -18.38 14.03 -16.19
CA GLU A 211 -16.91 13.87 -16.22
C GLU A 211 -16.35 13.23 -14.93
N ASP A 212 -17.09 13.32 -13.82
CA ASP A 212 -16.71 12.74 -12.53
C ASP A 212 -17.22 11.31 -12.35
N TYR A 213 -17.85 10.74 -13.39
CA TYR A 213 -18.35 9.37 -13.36
C TYR A 213 -17.21 8.37 -13.48
N LEU A 214 -17.35 7.26 -12.77
CA LEU A 214 -16.32 6.23 -12.79
C LEU A 214 -16.65 5.22 -13.88
N GLN A 215 -15.69 4.93 -14.77
CA GLN A 215 -15.86 3.84 -15.74
C GLN A 215 -15.95 2.51 -15.01
N ALA A 216 -17.02 1.76 -15.25
CA ALA A 216 -17.46 0.70 -14.36
C ALA A 216 -16.65 -0.60 -14.40
N GLU A 217 -15.63 -0.73 -15.24
CA GLU A 217 -14.95 -2.01 -15.45
C GLU A 217 -14.07 -2.39 -14.25
N ASP A 218 -14.48 -3.47 -13.57
CA ASP A 218 -13.77 -4.13 -12.45
C ASP A 218 -13.40 -3.20 -11.28
N MET A 219 -14.29 -2.25 -11.01
CA MET A 219 -14.10 -1.25 -9.96
C MET A 219 -14.15 -1.84 -8.56
N THR A 220 -13.30 -1.33 -7.66
CA THR A 220 -13.35 -1.64 -6.23
C THR A 220 -13.50 -0.35 -5.44
N GLY A 221 -14.12 -0.41 -4.27
CA GLY A 221 -14.33 0.78 -3.43
C GLY A 221 -15.52 1.65 -3.84
N VAL A 222 -16.48 1.09 -4.59
CA VAL A 222 -17.67 1.82 -5.04
C VAL A 222 -18.53 2.23 -3.83
N PRO A 223 -18.90 3.50 -3.67
CA PRO A 223 -19.80 3.91 -2.59
C PRO A 223 -21.09 3.07 -2.58
N VAL A 224 -21.56 2.72 -1.38
CA VAL A 224 -22.74 1.84 -1.23
C VAL A 224 -24.06 2.49 -1.69
N ASP A 225 -24.05 3.79 -1.90
CA ASP A 225 -25.16 4.59 -2.42
C ASP A 225 -24.98 4.98 -3.91
N SER A 226 -24.03 4.36 -4.60
CA SER A 226 -23.84 4.57 -6.04
C SER A 226 -25.00 4.06 -6.88
N SER A 227 -25.26 4.76 -7.97
CA SER A 227 -26.15 4.35 -9.07
C SER A 227 -25.34 3.91 -10.29
N ILE A 228 -25.99 3.21 -11.22
CA ILE A 228 -25.34 2.72 -12.45
C ILE A 228 -26.05 3.33 -13.64
N GLU A 229 -25.29 3.76 -14.63
CA GLU A 229 -25.82 4.33 -15.86
C GLU A 229 -25.28 3.57 -17.07
N ILE A 230 -26.15 3.29 -18.04
CA ILE A 230 -25.75 2.92 -19.40
C ILE A 230 -26.23 3.97 -20.39
N ILE A 231 -25.39 4.25 -21.39
CA ILE A 231 -25.79 4.99 -22.58
C ILE A 231 -25.96 3.99 -23.72
N VAL A 232 -27.14 3.93 -24.31
CA VAL A 232 -27.48 3.03 -25.42
C VAL A 232 -27.75 3.85 -26.66
N LYS A 233 -27.03 3.59 -27.74
CA LYS A 233 -27.26 4.24 -29.03
C LYS A 233 -28.29 3.46 -29.83
N GLU A 234 -29.39 4.14 -30.16
CA GLU A 234 -30.49 3.60 -30.95
C GLU A 234 -31.22 4.72 -31.73
N SER A 235 -31.31 4.52 -33.04
CA SER A 235 -32.02 5.40 -33.97
C SER A 235 -33.54 5.39 -33.76
N GLY A 236 -34.13 4.24 -33.44
CA GLY A 236 -35.56 4.02 -33.22
C GLY A 236 -36.01 4.21 -31.76
N THR A 237 -37.10 3.53 -31.39
CA THR A 237 -37.64 3.52 -30.01
C THR A 237 -37.16 2.30 -29.24
N LEU A 238 -36.60 2.49 -28.04
CA LEU A 238 -36.29 1.36 -27.14
C LEU A 238 -37.54 0.88 -26.41
N ASN A 239 -37.74 -0.43 -26.44
CA ASN A 239 -38.74 -1.16 -25.67
C ASN A 239 -38.05 -1.81 -24.47
N LEU A 240 -38.33 -1.30 -23.28
CA LEU A 240 -37.81 -1.83 -22.02
C LEU A 240 -38.87 -2.74 -21.40
N THR A 241 -38.55 -4.02 -21.22
CA THR A 241 -39.43 -4.98 -20.55
C THR A 241 -38.82 -5.39 -19.21
N GLY A 242 -39.42 -4.91 -18.12
CA GLY A 242 -38.92 -5.16 -16.76
C GLY A 242 -37.67 -4.32 -16.43
N GLU A 243 -36.77 -4.88 -15.61
CA GLU A 243 -35.52 -4.22 -15.20
C GLU A 243 -34.55 -4.11 -16.37
N PRO A 244 -34.10 -2.90 -16.77
CA PRO A 244 -33.13 -2.74 -17.85
C PRO A 244 -31.76 -3.33 -17.50
N LEU A 245 -31.38 -3.29 -16.21
CA LEU A 245 -30.18 -3.89 -15.67
C LEU A 245 -30.54 -4.95 -14.64
N ILE A 246 -29.91 -6.12 -14.73
CA ILE A 246 -30.03 -7.21 -13.76
C ILE A 246 -28.79 -7.16 -12.88
N ILE A 247 -28.95 -6.83 -11.60
CA ILE A 247 -27.84 -6.70 -10.66
C ILE A 247 -27.97 -7.74 -9.56
N THR A 248 -26.94 -8.56 -9.37
CA THR A 248 -26.92 -9.65 -8.39
C THR A 248 -25.63 -9.63 -7.59
N SER A 249 -25.68 -10.07 -6.34
CA SER A 249 -24.49 -10.47 -5.57
C SER A 249 -24.53 -11.97 -5.30
N ASP A 250 -23.43 -12.56 -4.88
CA ASP A 250 -23.36 -13.99 -4.54
C ASP A 250 -24.30 -14.39 -3.39
N THR A 251 -24.73 -13.42 -2.59
CA THR A 251 -25.48 -13.60 -1.34
C THR A 251 -26.96 -13.22 -1.44
N ARG A 252 -27.39 -12.55 -2.52
CA ARG A 252 -28.74 -11.96 -2.60
C ARG A 252 -29.47 -12.29 -3.90
N ALA A 253 -30.79 -12.13 -3.83
CA ALA A 253 -31.65 -12.02 -4.99
C ALA A 253 -31.32 -10.76 -5.81
N THR A 254 -31.75 -10.72 -7.06
CA THR A 254 -31.59 -9.57 -7.96
C THR A 254 -32.16 -8.29 -7.34
N LEU A 255 -31.38 -7.21 -7.38
CA LEU A 255 -31.80 -5.89 -6.91
C LEU A 255 -32.88 -5.29 -7.82
N LYS A 256 -33.66 -4.35 -7.27
CA LYS A 256 -34.68 -3.58 -7.98
C LYS A 256 -34.28 -2.11 -8.10
N SER A 257 -34.63 -1.48 -9.21
CA SER A 257 -34.36 -0.05 -9.44
C SER A 257 -35.52 0.84 -8.99
N THR A 258 -35.20 2.06 -8.57
CA THR A 258 -36.23 3.08 -8.30
C THR A 258 -36.89 3.55 -9.60
N GLU A 259 -36.15 3.61 -10.71
CA GLU A 259 -36.66 4.03 -12.01
C GLU A 259 -37.81 3.14 -12.49
N VAL A 260 -37.67 1.82 -12.37
CA VAL A 260 -38.75 0.89 -12.73
C VAL A 260 -39.90 0.95 -11.74
N ALA A 261 -39.63 1.14 -10.44
CA ALA A 261 -40.67 1.27 -9.43
C ALA A 261 -41.53 2.53 -9.62
N ASP A 262 -40.93 3.60 -10.12
CA ASP A 262 -41.56 4.91 -10.36
C ASP A 262 -42.04 5.11 -11.81
N ASP A 263 -42.02 4.06 -12.64
CA ASP A 263 -42.36 4.09 -14.08
C ASP A 263 -41.59 5.17 -14.88
N VAL A 264 -40.33 5.41 -14.52
CA VAL A 264 -39.47 6.40 -15.19
C VAL A 264 -39.02 5.87 -16.54
N ILE A 265 -39.42 6.58 -17.60
CA ILE A 265 -39.00 6.28 -18.97
C ILE A 265 -37.65 6.97 -19.24
N PRO A 266 -36.62 6.25 -19.73
CA PRO A 266 -35.34 6.86 -20.02
C PRO A 266 -35.45 7.91 -21.12
N GLY A 267 -34.75 9.04 -20.91
CA GLY A 267 -34.69 10.12 -21.89
C GLY A 267 -33.88 9.73 -23.11
N LYS A 268 -34.34 10.15 -24.30
CA LYS A 268 -33.59 10.07 -25.56
C LYS A 268 -33.08 11.46 -25.94
N THR A 269 -31.78 11.59 -26.13
CA THR A 269 -31.13 12.82 -26.62
C THR A 269 -30.17 12.42 -27.74
N ASP A 270 -30.27 13.05 -28.91
CA ASP A 270 -29.36 12.83 -30.06
C ASP A 270 -29.16 11.37 -30.49
N GLY A 271 -30.19 10.53 -30.34
CA GLY A 271 -30.12 9.11 -30.70
C GLY A 271 -29.54 8.20 -29.61
N GLU A 272 -29.31 8.75 -28.42
CA GLU A 272 -28.80 8.02 -27.27
C GLU A 272 -29.84 8.00 -26.14
N TYR A 273 -30.01 6.82 -25.55
CA TYR A 273 -30.85 6.60 -24.38
C TYR A 273 -29.97 6.51 -23.15
N ARG A 274 -30.27 7.34 -22.15
CA ARG A 274 -29.61 7.29 -20.85
C ARG A 274 -30.49 6.50 -19.89
N ILE A 275 -30.04 5.29 -19.55
CA ILE A 275 -30.76 4.40 -18.65
C ILE A 275 -29.99 4.39 -17.33
N THR A 276 -30.65 4.84 -16.26
CA THR A 276 -30.12 4.83 -14.90
C THR A 276 -30.77 3.69 -14.12
N PHE A 277 -29.97 3.05 -13.26
CA PHE A 277 -30.39 2.11 -12.25
C PHE A 277 -29.92 2.66 -10.90
N THR A 278 -30.86 3.17 -10.12
CA THR A 278 -30.63 3.51 -8.72
C THR A 278 -31.22 2.40 -7.85
N PRO A 279 -30.38 1.67 -7.07
CA PRO A 279 -30.86 0.60 -6.21
C PRO A 279 -31.91 1.08 -5.21
N THR A 280 -33.03 0.35 -5.12
CA THR A 280 -34.09 0.59 -4.11
C THR A 280 -33.63 0.34 -2.67
N GLU A 281 -32.59 -0.47 -2.50
CA GLU A 281 -31.92 -0.72 -1.22
C GLU A 281 -30.46 -0.29 -1.33
N THR A 282 -29.90 0.23 -0.24
CA THR A 282 -28.45 0.52 -0.15
C THR A 282 -27.65 -0.75 -0.43
N LEU A 283 -26.58 -0.63 -1.22
CA LEU A 283 -25.69 -1.74 -1.50
C LEU A 283 -24.99 -2.18 -0.19
N GLU A 284 -24.66 -3.47 -0.08
CA GLU A 284 -23.92 -3.98 1.06
C GLU A 284 -22.46 -3.57 0.95
N TYR A 285 -21.81 -3.24 2.07
CA TYR A 285 -20.38 -2.95 2.10
C TYR A 285 -19.55 -4.18 1.72
N SER A 286 -18.37 -3.98 1.14
CA SER A 286 -17.43 -5.05 0.75
C SER A 286 -18.07 -6.20 -0.04
N THR A 287 -19.05 -5.89 -0.87
CA THR A 287 -19.83 -6.88 -1.61
C THR A 287 -19.60 -6.69 -3.10
N THR A 288 -19.30 -7.80 -3.77
CA THR A 288 -19.18 -7.82 -5.24
C THR A 288 -20.55 -7.97 -5.87
N TYR A 289 -20.85 -7.07 -6.79
CA TYR A 289 -22.06 -7.05 -7.59
C TYR A 289 -21.71 -7.32 -9.04
N TYR A 290 -22.54 -8.13 -9.68
CA TYR A 290 -22.50 -8.42 -11.11
C TYR A 290 -23.66 -7.69 -11.77
N VAL A 291 -23.37 -6.89 -12.79
CA VAL A 291 -24.37 -6.14 -13.57
C VAL A 291 -24.47 -6.77 -14.95
N PHE A 292 -25.68 -7.12 -15.36
CA PHE A 292 -25.99 -7.61 -16.70
C PHE A 292 -26.98 -6.68 -17.37
N VAL A 293 -26.70 -6.27 -18.60
CA VAL A 293 -27.70 -5.56 -19.41
C VAL A 293 -28.75 -6.57 -19.87
N ASN A 294 -30.03 -6.27 -19.59
CA ASN A 294 -31.12 -7.20 -19.86
C ASN A 294 -31.27 -7.43 -21.38
N PRO A 295 -31.09 -8.66 -21.88
CA PRO A 295 -31.19 -8.96 -23.32
C PRO A 295 -32.62 -8.86 -23.86
N ALA A 296 -33.63 -8.65 -23.00
CA ALA A 296 -35.00 -8.39 -23.40
C ALA A 296 -35.23 -6.96 -23.92
N ILE A 297 -34.24 -6.06 -23.79
CA ILE A 297 -34.30 -4.73 -24.41
C ILE A 297 -34.28 -4.90 -25.93
N THR A 298 -35.32 -4.38 -26.60
CA THR A 298 -35.43 -4.38 -28.06
C THR A 298 -35.66 -2.98 -28.60
N ASN A 299 -35.45 -2.78 -29.90
CA ASN A 299 -36.01 -1.63 -30.60
C ASN A 299 -37.40 -1.94 -31.18
N ASP A 300 -37.98 -0.97 -31.88
CA ASP A 300 -39.26 -1.05 -32.60
C ASP A 300 -39.27 -2.04 -33.77
N GLN A 301 -38.09 -2.46 -34.25
CA GLN A 301 -37.92 -3.50 -35.26
C GLN A 301 -37.65 -4.89 -34.66
N ASN A 302 -37.79 -5.05 -33.34
CA ASN A 302 -37.46 -6.27 -32.57
C ASN A 302 -35.97 -6.66 -32.58
N GLY A 303 -35.07 -5.75 -32.95
CA GLY A 303 -33.63 -5.93 -32.78
C GLY A 303 -33.28 -5.90 -31.29
N ARG A 304 -32.71 -7.00 -30.76
CA ARG A 304 -32.31 -7.13 -29.35
C ARG A 304 -30.99 -6.41 -29.09
N ILE A 305 -30.83 -5.80 -27.93
CA ILE A 305 -29.56 -5.21 -27.51
C ILE A 305 -28.42 -6.25 -27.46
N TYR A 306 -27.18 -5.81 -27.66
CA TYR A 306 -26.01 -6.62 -27.32
C TYR A 306 -25.83 -6.69 -25.81
N GLN A 307 -25.74 -7.91 -25.26
CA GLN A 307 -25.53 -8.10 -23.84
C GLN A 307 -24.11 -7.66 -23.46
N ARG A 308 -24.00 -6.91 -22.36
CA ARG A 308 -22.73 -6.58 -21.70
C ARG A 308 -22.83 -6.98 -20.23
N PHE A 309 -21.71 -7.35 -19.64
CA PHE A 309 -21.60 -7.68 -18.23
C PHE A 309 -20.43 -6.91 -17.61
N LEU A 310 -20.52 -6.65 -16.30
CA LEU A 310 -19.40 -6.17 -15.50
C LEU A 310 -19.55 -6.63 -14.05
N LYS A 311 -18.49 -6.42 -13.28
CA LYS A 311 -18.51 -6.54 -11.83
C LYS A 311 -17.92 -5.30 -11.19
N PHE A 312 -18.40 -4.98 -10.00
CA PHE A 312 -17.78 -4.01 -9.11
C PHE A 312 -17.91 -4.46 -7.66
N THR A 313 -17.01 -3.98 -6.80
CA THR A 313 -17.04 -4.24 -5.35
C THR A 313 -17.24 -2.93 -4.61
N THR A 314 -18.22 -2.91 -3.71
CA THR A 314 -18.49 -1.74 -2.87
C THR A 314 -17.39 -1.48 -1.84
N ALA A 315 -17.29 -0.24 -1.39
CA ALA A 315 -16.39 0.16 -0.33
C ALA A 315 -16.63 -0.64 0.95
N PRO A 316 -15.60 -0.86 1.78
CA PRO A 316 -15.78 -1.32 3.15
C PRO A 316 -16.50 -0.27 4.01
N GLN A 317 -17.17 -0.74 5.06
CA GLN A 317 -17.89 0.13 6.02
C GLN A 317 -16.94 1.06 6.80
N VAL A 318 -15.67 0.67 6.91
CA VAL A 318 -14.59 1.45 7.49
C VAL A 318 -13.79 2.10 6.34
N PRO A 319 -13.45 3.40 6.39
CA PRO A 319 -12.98 4.15 5.23
C PRO A 319 -11.83 3.48 4.48
N SER A 320 -11.90 3.53 3.15
CA SER A 320 -11.02 2.94 2.13
C SER A 320 -9.54 3.38 2.15
N HIS A 321 -9.07 4.05 3.21
CA HIS A 321 -7.67 4.45 3.36
C HIS A 321 -6.80 3.37 4.01
N GLU A 322 -7.38 2.24 4.40
CA GLU A 322 -6.62 1.08 4.88
C GLU A 322 -5.96 0.36 3.69
N ILE A 323 -4.87 0.94 3.18
CA ILE A 323 -4.00 0.31 2.16
C ILE A 323 -3.20 -0.90 2.69
N HIS A 324 -3.33 -1.19 3.99
CA HIS A 324 -2.62 -2.25 4.70
C HIS A 324 -3.61 -3.22 5.32
N GLY A 325 -3.54 -4.50 4.99
CA GLY A 325 -4.53 -5.48 5.42
C GLY A 325 -5.84 -5.35 4.65
N ASN A 326 -6.85 -6.13 5.06
CA ASN A 326 -8.13 -6.26 4.36
C ASN A 326 -8.05 -6.70 2.88
N PHE A 327 -6.96 -7.38 2.51
CA PHE A 327 -6.72 -7.82 1.13
C PHE A 327 -7.73 -8.84 0.60
N GLY A 328 -8.52 -9.46 1.48
CA GLY A 328 -9.65 -10.31 1.09
C GLY A 328 -10.78 -9.52 0.42
N ASN A 329 -10.98 -8.26 0.82
CA ASN A 329 -12.06 -7.41 0.30
C ASN A 329 -11.56 -6.42 -0.77
N ASN A 330 -10.25 -6.18 -0.85
CA ASN A 330 -9.62 -5.36 -1.89
C ASN A 330 -8.30 -5.98 -2.35
N THR A 331 -8.39 -6.97 -3.25
CA THR A 331 -7.23 -7.64 -3.82
C THR A 331 -6.38 -6.71 -4.71
N ASN A 332 -6.96 -5.63 -5.23
CA ASN A 332 -6.21 -4.64 -6.01
C ASN A 332 -5.19 -3.89 -5.14
N SER A 333 -5.40 -3.82 -3.82
CA SER A 333 -4.41 -3.23 -2.89
C SER A 333 -3.11 -4.02 -2.81
N CYS A 334 -3.11 -5.31 -3.18
CA CYS A 334 -1.89 -6.09 -3.33
C CYS A 334 -0.96 -5.46 -4.38
N ALA A 335 -1.51 -4.90 -5.46
CA ALA A 335 -0.76 -4.31 -6.55
C ALA A 335 -0.04 -3.01 -6.17
N ASN A 336 -0.41 -2.39 -5.05
CA ASN A 336 0.27 -1.20 -4.51
C ASN A 336 1.69 -1.54 -4.02
N CYS A 337 1.92 -2.79 -3.63
CA CYS A 337 3.18 -3.25 -3.05
C CYS A 337 3.86 -4.37 -3.86
N HIS A 338 3.06 -5.17 -4.55
CA HIS A 338 3.50 -6.33 -5.32
C HIS A 338 3.27 -6.12 -6.81
N SER A 339 4.22 -6.52 -7.64
CA SER A 339 4.08 -6.52 -9.09
C SER A 339 4.46 -7.88 -9.66
N THR A 340 3.51 -8.52 -10.34
CA THR A 340 3.73 -9.78 -11.05
C THR A 340 4.59 -9.62 -12.30
N HIS A 341 4.57 -8.43 -12.92
CA HIS A 341 5.34 -8.13 -14.13
C HIS A 341 6.69 -7.48 -13.83
N ASN A 342 6.77 -6.67 -12.78
CA ASN A 342 7.93 -5.82 -12.48
C ASN A 342 8.47 -6.01 -11.05
N GLY A 343 8.09 -7.10 -10.38
CA GLY A 343 8.62 -7.45 -9.06
C GLY A 343 10.06 -7.93 -9.16
N ASN A 344 10.93 -7.43 -8.28
CA ASN A 344 12.37 -7.69 -8.35
C ASN A 344 12.84 -8.80 -7.40
N ASP A 345 11.93 -9.40 -6.63
CA ASP A 345 12.24 -10.46 -5.67
C ASP A 345 11.17 -11.59 -5.66
N PRO A 346 11.42 -12.74 -4.99
CA PRO A 346 10.46 -13.84 -4.91
C PRO A 346 9.13 -13.50 -4.21
N LYS A 347 9.07 -12.38 -3.49
CA LYS A 347 7.85 -11.85 -2.87
C LYS A 347 7.14 -10.85 -3.80
N LEU A 348 7.65 -10.68 -5.03
CA LEU A 348 7.15 -9.77 -6.04
C LEU A 348 7.16 -8.31 -5.59
N LEU A 349 7.99 -7.92 -4.62
CA LEU A 349 8.08 -6.53 -4.20
C LEU A 349 8.65 -5.70 -5.36
N GLY A 350 7.92 -4.66 -5.76
CA GLY A 350 8.31 -3.81 -6.90
C GLY A 350 7.13 -3.27 -7.69
N GLY A 351 7.41 -2.72 -8.88
CA GLY A 351 6.44 -1.96 -9.69
C GLY A 351 6.74 -0.46 -9.71
N LYS A 352 5.69 0.37 -9.78
CA LYS A 352 5.77 1.85 -9.88
C LYS A 352 6.65 2.50 -8.80
N TYR A 353 6.74 1.88 -7.62
CA TYR A 353 7.50 2.39 -6.46
C TYR A 353 8.91 1.79 -6.31
N GLY A 354 9.33 0.93 -7.26
CA GLY A 354 10.67 0.33 -7.30
C GLY A 354 10.87 -0.85 -6.35
N GLY A 355 11.76 -1.77 -6.71
CA GLY A 355 12.11 -2.96 -5.90
C GLY A 355 13.29 -2.75 -4.94
N GLU A 356 13.84 -1.53 -4.85
CA GLU A 356 14.98 -1.24 -3.97
C GLU A 356 14.54 -1.14 -2.50
N THR A 357 14.35 -2.30 -1.89
CA THR A 357 14.11 -2.53 -0.46
C THR A 357 12.77 -2.02 0.09
N ALA A 358 12.18 -2.78 1.01
CA ALA A 358 10.90 -2.47 1.65
C ALA A 358 10.80 -1.06 2.26
N LYS A 359 11.93 -0.39 2.57
CA LYS A 359 11.95 1.01 3.01
C LYS A 359 11.41 1.94 1.93
N ASN A 360 11.88 1.86 0.69
CA ASN A 360 11.45 2.78 -0.38
C ASN A 360 9.96 2.59 -0.70
N LEU A 361 9.49 1.34 -0.62
CA LEU A 361 8.08 1.04 -0.82
C LEU A 361 7.19 1.59 0.30
N CYS A 362 7.56 1.43 1.57
CA CYS A 362 6.76 1.98 2.67
C CYS A 362 6.77 3.51 2.65
N MET A 363 7.93 4.10 2.37
CA MET A 363 8.12 5.56 2.38
C MET A 363 7.47 6.27 1.19
N SER A 364 7.07 5.59 0.12
CA SER A 364 6.33 6.22 -0.99
C SER A 364 4.99 6.82 -0.55
N CYS A 365 4.40 6.26 0.53
CA CYS A 365 3.23 6.81 1.18
C CYS A 365 3.59 7.51 2.50
N HIS A 366 4.54 6.95 3.26
CA HIS A 366 4.95 7.42 4.59
C HIS A 366 6.04 8.52 4.57
N ASP A 367 6.19 9.28 3.49
CA ASP A 367 7.06 10.45 3.42
C ASP A 367 6.40 11.75 3.91
N GLY A 368 5.14 11.66 4.31
CA GLY A 368 4.32 12.80 4.75
C GLY A 368 3.55 13.50 3.63
N THR A 369 3.61 13.01 2.38
CA THR A 369 2.98 13.68 1.22
C THR A 369 1.58 13.18 0.87
N ASN A 370 1.08 12.09 1.48
CA ASN A 370 -0.21 11.48 1.14
C ASN A 370 -1.14 11.27 2.35
N GLY A 371 -1.00 12.10 3.39
CA GLY A 371 -1.78 11.98 4.63
C GLY A 371 -1.42 10.77 5.50
N ALA A 372 -0.56 9.87 5.04
CA ALA A 372 0.02 8.84 5.88
C ALA A 372 1.08 9.43 6.81
N PRO A 373 1.11 9.01 8.09
CA PRO A 373 2.02 9.58 9.07
C PRO A 373 3.46 9.24 8.70
N ILE A 374 4.31 10.26 8.69
CA ILE A 374 5.76 10.09 8.54
C ILE A 374 6.31 9.40 9.79
N PRO A 375 7.21 8.41 9.67
CA PRO A 375 7.87 7.84 10.83
C PRO A 375 8.62 8.95 11.59
N ASP A 376 8.44 8.97 12.91
CA ASP A 376 9.15 9.94 13.76
C ASP A 376 10.66 9.88 13.48
N HIS A 377 11.29 11.04 13.34
CA HIS A 377 12.75 11.12 13.12
C HIS A 377 13.28 10.28 11.94
N TYR A 378 12.49 10.05 10.88
CA TYR A 378 12.92 9.20 9.75
C TYR A 378 14.24 9.65 9.07
N ASN A 379 14.52 10.95 9.11
CA ASN A 379 15.72 11.57 8.55
C ASN A 379 16.96 11.45 9.47
N ALA A 380 16.77 11.05 10.72
CA ALA A 380 17.85 10.93 11.68
C ALA A 380 18.62 9.63 11.48
N ALA A 381 19.82 9.56 12.07
CA ALA A 381 20.61 8.34 12.04
C ALA A 381 19.83 7.19 12.70
N ASN A 382 19.81 6.02 12.06
CA ASN A 382 19.16 4.85 12.63
C ASN A 382 20.02 3.58 12.48
N GLN A 383 20.32 2.90 13.58
CA GLN A 383 21.04 1.62 13.55
C GLN A 383 20.16 0.44 13.10
N HIS A 384 18.83 0.55 13.21
CA HIS A 384 17.87 -0.40 12.62
C HIS A 384 17.72 -0.23 11.11
N PHE A 385 18.02 0.93 10.52
CA PHE A 385 17.87 1.18 9.07
C PHE A 385 19.14 1.69 8.40
N ASN A 386 20.33 1.52 9.00
CA ASN A 386 21.57 2.06 8.42
C ASN A 386 21.99 1.22 7.21
N TYR A 387 21.77 1.79 6.02
CA TYR A 387 22.30 1.33 4.74
C TYR A 387 23.74 1.83 4.61
N THR A 388 24.71 1.04 5.04
CA THR A 388 26.11 1.30 4.68
C THR A 388 26.75 0.00 4.21
N ASP A 389 27.34 0.06 3.01
CA ASP A 389 28.28 -0.92 2.42
C ASP A 389 27.72 -2.14 1.69
N GLY A 390 26.64 -2.00 0.91
CA GLY A 390 26.28 -2.99 -0.11
C GLY A 390 25.86 -4.37 0.42
N LEU A 391 25.68 -4.49 1.73
CA LEU A 391 24.96 -5.58 2.36
C LEU A 391 23.49 -5.18 2.41
N GLU A 392 22.62 -6.03 1.88
CA GLU A 392 21.16 -5.84 1.97
C GLU A 392 20.77 -5.40 3.38
N ALA A 393 19.93 -4.38 3.46
CA ALA A 393 19.43 -3.86 4.73
C ALA A 393 18.93 -5.03 5.58
N THR A 394 19.66 -5.34 6.66
CA THR A 394 19.33 -6.51 7.50
C THR A 394 17.97 -6.33 8.18
N TYR A 395 17.48 -5.09 8.27
CA TYR A 395 16.19 -4.77 8.85
C TYR A 395 15.48 -3.65 8.05
N SER A 396 14.21 -3.87 7.74
CA SER A 396 13.29 -2.90 7.12
C SER A 396 12.09 -2.62 8.04
N CYS A 397 11.16 -1.75 7.63
CA CYS A 397 9.90 -1.49 8.34
C CYS A 397 9.18 -2.81 8.69
N THR A 398 9.24 -3.80 7.79
CA THR A 398 8.60 -5.11 7.95
C THR A 398 9.25 -6.03 9.00
N SER A 399 10.37 -5.61 9.61
CA SER A 399 10.99 -6.32 10.73
C SER A 399 10.18 -6.15 12.01
N CYS A 400 9.54 -4.98 12.16
CA CYS A 400 8.70 -4.66 13.32
C CYS A 400 7.20 -4.65 12.95
N HIS A 401 6.87 -4.24 11.72
CA HIS A 401 5.49 -4.09 11.25
C HIS A 401 5.08 -5.22 10.30
N ASN A 402 3.79 -5.47 10.19
CA ASN A 402 3.22 -6.34 9.17
C ASN A 402 2.24 -5.54 8.30
N PRO A 403 2.58 -5.22 7.04
CA PRO A 403 1.68 -4.48 6.16
C PRO A 403 0.43 -5.28 5.78
N HIS A 404 0.37 -6.59 6.06
CA HIS A 404 -0.79 -7.44 5.83
C HIS A 404 -1.76 -7.53 7.01
N THR A 405 -1.39 -7.01 8.18
CA THR A 405 -2.36 -6.88 9.28
C THR A 405 -3.16 -5.61 9.09
N GLY A 406 -4.49 -5.73 9.07
CA GLY A 406 -5.39 -4.58 9.15
C GLY A 406 -5.21 -3.85 10.47
N TRP A 407 -5.63 -2.59 10.52
CA TRP A 407 -5.65 -1.83 11.76
C TRP A 407 -6.68 -2.43 12.72
N THR A 408 -6.32 -2.47 14.01
CA THR A 408 -7.26 -2.74 15.11
C THR A 408 -6.97 -1.78 16.25
N GLU A 409 -7.93 -1.61 17.18
CA GLU A 409 -7.74 -0.77 18.36
C GLU A 409 -6.57 -1.28 19.24
N GLU A 410 -6.36 -2.60 19.27
CA GLU A 410 -5.27 -3.25 20.02
C GLU A 410 -3.93 -3.23 19.28
N ASN A 411 -3.94 -3.10 17.95
CA ASN A 411 -2.73 -3.05 17.12
C ASN A 411 -2.73 -1.86 16.14
N PRO A 412 -2.82 -0.62 16.63
CA PRO A 412 -2.97 0.55 15.76
C PRO A 412 -1.72 0.83 14.92
N ASN A 413 -0.57 0.27 15.33
CA ASN A 413 0.71 0.39 14.63
C ASN A 413 1.05 -0.84 13.77
N LYS A 414 0.13 -1.81 13.63
CA LYS A 414 0.32 -2.99 12.76
C LYS A 414 1.62 -3.74 13.04
N LEU A 415 1.91 -3.96 14.32
CA LEU A 415 3.08 -4.72 14.75
C LEU A 415 2.95 -6.17 14.29
N LYS A 416 4.06 -6.74 13.83
CA LYS A 416 4.13 -8.12 13.34
C LYS A 416 3.84 -9.11 14.47
N ASN A 417 3.09 -10.18 14.18
CA ASN A 417 2.68 -11.24 15.13
C ASN A 417 1.98 -10.71 16.41
N HIS A 418 1.18 -9.65 16.30
CA HIS A 418 0.28 -9.26 17.39
C HIS A 418 -0.79 -10.35 17.64
N PRO A 419 -1.12 -10.70 18.90
CA PRO A 419 -0.70 -10.07 20.16
C PRO A 419 0.57 -10.63 20.79
N GLU A 420 1.19 -11.67 20.22
CA GLU A 420 2.40 -12.31 20.76
C GLU A 420 3.55 -11.30 20.91
N ASN A 421 3.64 -10.38 19.95
CA ASN A 421 4.53 -9.24 19.98
C ASN A 421 3.80 -7.99 20.45
N THR A 422 4.24 -7.44 21.58
CA THR A 422 3.75 -6.18 22.12
C THR A 422 4.88 -5.17 22.23
N TYR A 423 4.51 -3.91 22.09
CA TYR A 423 5.37 -2.76 22.33
C TYR A 423 4.50 -1.69 22.98
N LYS A 424 4.38 -1.77 24.31
CA LYS A 424 3.63 -0.76 25.06
C LYS A 424 4.48 0.48 25.25
N LYS A 425 3.94 1.62 24.83
CA LYS A 425 4.57 2.92 24.98
C LYS A 425 4.41 3.43 26.41
N GLN A 426 5.14 4.49 26.72
CA GLN A 426 5.01 5.29 27.93
C GLN A 426 3.53 5.55 28.27
N GLY A 427 3.17 5.35 29.54
CA GLY A 427 1.82 5.53 30.07
C GLY A 427 0.88 4.31 29.92
N THR A 428 1.22 3.34 29.05
CA THR A 428 0.42 2.11 28.85
C THR A 428 1.10 0.84 29.35
N ALA A 429 2.43 0.85 29.50
CA ALA A 429 3.18 -0.29 29.98
C ALA A 429 3.02 -0.49 31.50
N THR A 430 3.07 -1.75 31.92
CA THR A 430 3.14 -2.17 33.33
C THR A 430 4.57 -2.39 33.80
N GLY A 431 5.52 -2.50 32.86
CA GLY A 431 6.95 -2.62 33.13
C GLY A 431 7.44 -4.05 33.30
N ILE A 432 6.68 -5.03 32.78
CA ILE A 432 7.05 -6.45 32.75
C ILE A 432 7.61 -6.83 31.37
N SER A 433 8.38 -7.92 31.28
CA SER A 433 9.06 -8.28 30.02
C SER A 433 8.11 -8.47 28.83
N THR A 434 6.89 -8.96 29.05
CA THR A 434 5.92 -9.21 27.98
C THR A 434 5.40 -7.93 27.33
N ASP A 435 5.53 -6.76 27.98
CA ASP A 435 5.15 -5.45 27.42
C ASP A 435 6.08 -4.99 26.27
N PHE A 436 7.24 -5.65 26.12
CA PHE A 436 8.31 -5.28 25.19
C PHE A 436 8.75 -6.45 24.30
N SER A 437 7.91 -7.47 24.14
CA SER A 437 8.26 -8.69 23.39
C SER A 437 8.65 -8.41 21.93
N LEU A 438 8.15 -7.32 21.32
CA LEU A 438 8.59 -6.87 20.00
C LEU A 438 10.11 -6.66 19.96
N CYS A 439 10.67 -5.94 20.94
CA CYS A 439 12.08 -5.62 21.03
C CYS A 439 12.92 -6.88 21.30
N PHE A 440 12.41 -7.75 22.19
CA PHE A 440 13.11 -8.96 22.61
C PHE A 440 13.13 -10.09 21.56
N GLN A 441 12.42 -9.95 20.44
CA GLN A 441 12.63 -10.86 19.30
C GLN A 441 14.08 -10.85 18.81
N CYS A 442 14.72 -9.68 18.85
CA CYS A 442 16.13 -9.52 18.49
C CYS A 442 17.02 -9.38 19.73
N HIS A 443 16.53 -8.70 20.77
CA HIS A 443 17.33 -8.30 21.94
C HIS A 443 17.33 -9.32 23.11
N ASN A 444 17.36 -10.61 22.78
CA ASN A 444 17.33 -11.73 23.73
C ASN A 444 18.64 -12.55 23.80
N GLY A 445 19.68 -12.12 23.08
CA GLY A 445 20.97 -12.82 23.04
C GLY A 445 21.06 -14.01 22.09
N ASN A 446 19.99 -14.38 21.39
CA ASN A 446 19.98 -15.49 20.44
C ASN A 446 20.45 -15.10 19.02
N GLY A 447 21.04 -13.92 18.85
CA GLY A 447 21.49 -13.37 17.56
C GLY A 447 22.67 -12.42 17.69
N THR A 448 22.83 -11.51 16.72
CA THR A 448 23.90 -10.50 16.73
C THR A 448 23.58 -9.29 17.63
N ALA A 449 22.30 -9.12 17.98
CA ALA A 449 21.86 -8.08 18.90
C ALA A 449 22.11 -8.50 20.35
N VAL A 450 22.37 -7.51 21.20
CA VAL A 450 22.72 -7.76 22.60
C VAL A 450 21.48 -8.14 23.41
N ASP A 451 21.65 -9.11 24.32
CA ASP A 451 20.68 -9.48 25.33
C ASP A 451 20.46 -8.35 26.36
N ILE A 452 19.35 -7.63 26.19
CA ILE A 452 18.81 -6.74 27.21
C ILE A 452 17.54 -7.31 27.86
N GLU A 453 16.97 -8.38 27.32
CA GLU A 453 15.77 -9.04 27.87
C GLU A 453 16.04 -9.54 29.29
N LYS A 454 17.27 -10.00 29.59
CA LYS A 454 17.65 -10.43 30.94
C LYS A 454 17.36 -9.38 32.03
N TYR A 455 17.43 -8.08 31.75
CA TYR A 455 17.14 -7.02 32.71
C TYR A 455 15.65 -6.85 33.06
N TYR A 456 14.80 -7.56 32.31
CA TYR A 456 13.35 -7.58 32.46
C TYR A 456 12.82 -8.96 32.89
N LYS A 457 13.67 -9.99 32.95
CA LYS A 457 13.31 -11.36 33.34
C LYS A 457 14.05 -11.88 34.56
N ASP A 458 15.32 -11.52 34.74
CA ASP A 458 16.10 -11.97 35.88
C ASP A 458 15.59 -11.31 37.16
N GLU A 459 15.07 -12.11 38.10
CA GLU A 459 14.47 -11.62 39.34
C GLU A 459 15.45 -10.85 40.22
N THR A 460 16.74 -11.22 40.19
CA THR A 460 17.78 -10.57 41.00
C THR A 460 18.08 -9.18 40.43
N LEU A 461 18.32 -9.09 39.12
CA LEU A 461 18.57 -7.82 38.45
C LEU A 461 17.36 -6.88 38.56
N LEU A 462 16.15 -7.42 38.47
CA LEU A 462 14.90 -6.67 38.67
C LEU A 462 14.74 -6.16 40.09
N ALA A 463 15.04 -6.98 41.10
CA ALA A 463 14.93 -6.58 42.50
C ALA A 463 15.91 -5.45 42.83
N ASP A 464 17.13 -5.56 42.32
CA ASP A 464 18.20 -4.59 42.54
C ASP A 464 18.09 -3.32 41.68
N SER A 465 17.25 -3.34 40.63
CA SER A 465 17.09 -2.22 39.69
C SER A 465 16.49 -0.98 40.36
N GLY A 466 17.22 0.14 40.25
CA GLY A 466 16.78 1.49 40.57
C GLY A 466 15.72 2.04 39.61
N HIS A 467 15.61 1.43 38.42
CA HIS A 467 14.60 1.77 37.41
C HIS A 467 13.33 0.94 37.52
N LYS A 468 13.28 -0.02 38.45
CA LYS A 468 12.03 -0.66 38.85
C LYS A 468 11.26 0.28 39.77
N ILE A 469 10.23 0.92 39.23
CA ILE A 469 9.45 1.94 39.91
C ILE A 469 7.95 1.65 39.85
N THR A 470 7.20 2.25 40.78
CA THR A 470 5.74 2.32 40.75
C THR A 470 5.36 3.76 40.45
N ALA A 471 4.52 3.98 39.45
CA ALA A 471 4.04 5.30 39.07
C ALA A 471 3.28 6.01 40.20
N GLU A 472 3.42 7.32 40.28
CA GLU A 472 2.68 8.21 41.20
C GLU A 472 1.63 9.07 40.49
N ASP A 473 1.68 9.14 39.15
CA ASP A 473 0.75 9.91 38.30
C ASP A 473 -0.54 9.15 37.93
N GLY A 474 -0.71 7.91 38.43
CA GLY A 474 -1.86 7.05 38.16
C GLY A 474 -1.75 6.19 36.90
N THR A 475 -0.62 6.25 36.18
CA THR A 475 -0.35 5.31 35.08
C THR A 475 -0.13 3.88 35.59
N SER A 476 -0.20 2.90 34.68
CA SER A 476 -0.15 1.47 35.03
C SER A 476 1.25 0.94 35.36
N LEU A 477 2.29 1.78 35.32
CA LEU A 477 3.66 1.32 35.51
C LEU A 477 3.91 0.86 36.95
N ASN A 478 4.26 -0.41 37.11
CA ASN A 478 4.67 -1.01 38.37
C ASN A 478 5.78 -2.04 38.13
N GLY A 479 6.88 -1.57 37.53
CA GLY A 479 7.91 -2.41 36.96
C GLY A 479 9.08 -1.60 36.42
N GLN A 480 9.81 -2.19 35.47
CA GLN A 480 10.93 -1.50 34.80
C GLN A 480 10.42 -0.41 33.85
N LEU A 481 11.23 0.65 33.70
CA LEU A 481 11.00 1.68 32.69
C LEU A 481 10.84 1.08 31.29
N THR A 482 10.06 1.75 30.45
CA THR A 482 9.79 1.29 29.09
C THR A 482 10.95 1.62 28.17
N CYS A 483 11.15 0.81 27.13
CA CYS A 483 12.17 1.10 26.12
C CYS A 483 11.92 2.48 25.47
N ALA A 484 10.64 2.85 25.30
CA ALA A 484 10.17 4.09 24.68
C ALA A 484 10.39 5.34 25.55
N ASP A 485 10.72 5.18 26.83
CA ASP A 485 11.04 6.30 27.74
C ASP A 485 12.40 6.91 27.36
N CYS A 486 13.31 6.09 26.83
CA CYS A 486 14.69 6.48 26.53
C CYS A 486 15.05 6.37 25.05
N HIS A 487 14.39 5.53 24.26
CA HIS A 487 14.75 5.28 22.86
C HIS A 487 13.70 5.77 21.85
N GLU A 488 14.18 6.25 20.70
CA GLU A 488 13.40 6.43 19.47
C GLU A 488 13.57 5.22 18.55
N THR A 489 12.47 4.54 18.21
CA THR A 489 12.53 3.30 17.41
C THR A 489 12.85 3.53 15.94
N HIS A 490 12.48 4.71 15.42
CA HIS A 490 12.57 5.06 14.01
C HIS A 490 13.83 5.87 13.63
N GLY A 491 14.50 6.49 14.60
CA GLY A 491 15.75 7.23 14.38
C GLY A 491 16.01 8.26 15.48
N SER A 492 17.26 8.66 15.69
CA SER A 492 17.60 9.77 16.57
C SER A 492 18.91 10.43 16.16
N ASP A 493 19.02 11.73 16.44
CA ASP A 493 20.27 12.49 16.29
C ASP A 493 21.28 12.17 17.42
N ASN A 494 20.84 11.45 18.45
CA ASN A 494 21.69 11.00 19.55
C ASN A 494 22.23 9.59 19.34
N LEU A 495 23.37 9.30 19.97
CA LEU A 495 23.93 7.95 19.97
C LEU A 495 22.93 6.96 20.59
N LYS A 496 22.99 5.71 20.11
CA LYS A 496 22.19 4.58 20.60
C LYS A 496 20.67 4.81 20.49
N LEU A 497 20.24 5.64 19.53
CA LEU A 497 18.84 5.97 19.30
C LEU A 497 18.15 6.59 20.52
N LEU A 498 18.87 7.35 21.34
CA LEU A 498 18.31 7.94 22.55
C LEU A 498 17.45 9.17 22.25
N LYS A 499 16.35 9.36 22.99
CA LYS A 499 15.49 10.54 22.81
C LYS A 499 16.20 11.80 23.26
N GLY A 500 15.93 12.91 22.57
CA GLY A 500 16.31 14.23 23.08
C GLY A 500 15.42 14.64 24.25
N ASN A 501 14.12 14.39 24.14
CA ASN A 501 13.17 14.67 25.21
C ASN A 501 13.03 13.47 26.14
N LEU A 502 13.75 13.50 27.26
CA LEU A 502 13.65 12.48 28.32
C LEU A 502 12.63 12.93 29.36
N GLY A 503 11.76 12.02 29.79
CA GLY A 503 10.65 12.33 30.70
C GLY A 503 9.29 12.37 30.02
N ASN A 504 8.23 12.47 30.83
CA ASN A 504 6.86 12.43 30.35
C ASN A 504 6.36 13.79 29.82
N ALA A 505 7.01 14.88 30.24
CA ALA A 505 6.70 16.24 29.82
C ALA A 505 7.68 16.74 28.73
N PRO A 506 7.25 17.62 27.82
CA PRO A 506 8.16 18.34 26.94
C PRO A 506 9.16 19.21 27.72
N LEU A 507 10.45 19.03 27.46
CA LEU A 507 11.54 19.83 28.00
C LEU A 507 11.85 21.02 27.09
N ALA A 508 12.35 22.10 27.69
CA ALA A 508 12.92 23.20 26.90
C ALA A 508 14.14 22.72 26.12
N ALA A 509 14.42 23.34 24.97
CA ALA A 509 15.49 22.89 24.07
C ALA A 509 16.89 22.77 24.72
N GLY A 510 17.20 23.61 25.72
CA GLY A 510 18.47 23.53 26.47
C GLY A 510 18.53 22.36 27.46
N ASP A 511 17.37 21.87 27.89
CA ASP A 511 17.24 20.78 28.86
C ASP A 511 17.15 19.41 28.19
N GLN A 512 16.89 19.35 26.88
CA GLN A 512 16.94 18.13 26.10
C GLN A 512 18.34 17.48 26.13
N PHE A 513 18.37 16.15 26.06
CA PHE A 513 19.59 15.38 25.91
C PHE A 513 20.16 15.54 24.50
N LYS A 514 21.47 15.82 24.46
CA LYS A 514 22.22 15.86 23.21
C LYS A 514 23.58 15.21 23.39
N THR A 515 23.86 14.23 22.55
CA THR A 515 25.17 13.56 22.55
C THR A 515 26.23 14.45 21.90
N VAL A 516 27.47 14.37 22.36
CA VAL A 516 28.62 15.06 21.78
C VAL A 516 29.56 14.05 21.12
N GLY A 517 29.89 14.26 19.84
CA GLY A 517 30.75 13.36 19.08
C GLY A 517 30.06 12.06 18.67
N THR A 518 30.85 11.06 18.26
CA THR A 518 30.36 9.78 17.70
C THR A 518 30.52 8.61 18.67
N GLU A 519 31.19 8.81 19.79
CA GLU A 519 31.52 7.76 20.76
C GLU A 519 30.73 7.93 22.06
N TRP A 520 30.41 6.81 22.70
CA TRP A 520 29.79 6.81 24.02
C TRP A 520 30.88 7.02 25.10
N THR A 521 31.10 8.28 25.47
CA THR A 521 32.11 8.69 26.45
C THR A 521 31.51 8.80 27.86
N VAL A 522 32.38 8.92 28.87
CA VAL A 522 31.97 9.21 30.26
C VAL A 522 31.10 10.46 30.33
N ASP A 523 31.47 11.52 29.61
CA ASP A 523 30.71 12.77 29.60
C ASP A 523 29.31 12.59 28.99
N ASN A 524 29.20 11.84 27.89
CA ASN A 524 27.90 11.54 27.27
C ASN A 524 27.01 10.72 28.20
N GLU A 525 27.58 9.71 28.86
CA GLU A 525 26.85 8.89 29.82
C GLU A 525 26.35 9.70 31.02
N ARG A 526 27.24 10.48 31.64
CA ARG A 526 26.87 11.35 32.77
C ARG A 526 25.81 12.37 32.35
N ASN A 527 25.97 13.00 31.20
CA ASN A 527 24.99 13.95 30.67
C ASN A 527 23.62 13.28 30.52
N PHE A 528 23.57 12.09 29.92
CA PHE A 528 22.34 11.31 29.75
C PHE A 528 21.65 11.01 31.07
N CYS A 529 22.35 10.38 32.03
CA CYS A 529 21.75 10.01 33.32
C CYS A 529 21.28 11.25 34.09
N LEU A 530 22.07 12.32 34.10
CA LEU A 530 21.72 13.55 34.81
C LEU A 530 20.56 14.32 34.18
N LYS A 531 20.16 14.03 32.94
CA LYS A 531 18.93 14.61 32.38
C LYS A 531 17.67 14.12 33.07
N CYS A 532 17.66 12.92 33.65
CA CYS A 532 16.55 12.46 34.49
C CYS A 532 16.82 12.76 35.97
N HIS A 533 18.06 12.57 36.43
CA HIS A 533 18.44 12.75 37.83
C HIS A 533 18.72 14.21 38.23
N ASN A 534 17.99 15.19 37.69
CA ASN A 534 18.19 16.61 37.99
C ASN A 534 17.15 17.18 38.99
N GLY A 535 16.20 16.37 39.46
CA GLY A 535 15.10 16.79 40.32
C GLY A 535 13.97 17.56 39.62
N ASN A 536 14.06 17.77 38.31
CA ASN A 536 13.08 18.55 37.53
C ASN A 536 12.41 17.72 36.43
N THR A 537 13.13 16.78 35.82
CA THR A 537 12.58 15.89 34.79
C THR A 537 11.67 14.88 35.45
N GLU A 538 10.40 14.92 35.08
CA GLU A 538 9.36 14.06 35.63
C GLU A 538 9.23 12.79 34.78
N LEU A 539 9.17 11.65 35.47
CA LEU A 539 8.92 10.34 34.89
C LEU A 539 8.00 9.54 35.83
N TYR A 540 6.76 9.32 35.39
CA TYR A 540 5.72 8.59 36.13
C TYR A 540 5.40 9.17 37.51
N GLY A 541 5.28 10.49 37.59
CA GLY A 541 5.06 11.27 38.81
C GLY A 541 6.32 11.44 39.67
N LYS A 542 7.49 10.95 39.24
CA LYS A 542 8.73 11.00 40.02
C LYS A 542 9.75 11.98 39.43
N ASN A 543 10.46 12.68 40.31
CA ASN A 543 11.56 13.58 39.97
C ASN A 543 12.85 13.13 40.68
N PRO A 544 13.63 12.20 40.11
CA PRO A 544 14.80 11.67 40.80
C PRO A 544 15.88 12.75 40.95
N ILE A 545 16.53 12.79 42.11
CA ILE A 545 17.53 13.81 42.46
C ILE A 545 18.92 13.17 42.48
N TYR A 546 19.87 13.79 41.79
CA TYR A 546 21.29 13.50 41.91
C TYR A 546 21.86 14.16 43.17
N ASN A 547 22.40 13.36 44.08
CA ASN A 547 23.11 13.86 45.24
C ASN A 547 24.57 14.20 44.85
N ALA A 548 24.81 15.45 44.46
CA ALA A 548 26.15 15.92 44.11
C ALA A 548 27.14 15.83 45.27
N GLU A 549 26.66 15.94 46.51
CA GLU A 549 27.49 16.00 47.73
C GLU A 549 28.02 14.64 48.19
N ALA A 550 27.53 13.52 47.64
CA ALA A 550 28.07 12.21 47.97
C ALA A 550 29.53 12.11 47.52
N ASP A 551 30.44 11.65 48.38
CA ASP A 551 31.88 11.57 48.08
C ASP A 551 32.19 10.86 46.76
N ASN A 552 31.43 9.80 46.44
CA ASN A 552 31.58 9.02 45.22
C ASN A 552 30.99 9.69 43.95
N HIS A 553 30.24 10.78 44.10
CA HIS A 553 29.63 11.56 43.03
C HIS A 553 30.43 12.83 42.66
N GLN A 554 31.40 13.22 43.49
CA GLN A 554 32.29 14.35 43.23
C GLN A 554 33.32 14.05 42.13
N ASP A 555 33.62 12.77 41.88
CA ASP A 555 34.53 12.34 40.81
C ASP A 555 33.83 12.34 39.44
N THR A 556 33.93 13.47 38.73
CA THR A 556 33.35 13.62 37.40
C THR A 556 34.09 12.86 36.32
N THR A 557 35.26 12.27 36.62
CA THR A 557 36.04 11.49 35.64
C THR A 557 35.54 10.06 35.50
N LYS A 558 34.66 9.62 36.41
CA LYS A 558 34.03 8.30 36.40
C LYS A 558 32.64 8.34 35.80
N SER A 559 32.32 7.28 35.06
CA SER A 559 30.98 7.02 34.55
C SER A 559 30.04 6.59 35.67
N CYS A 560 28.74 6.86 35.52
CA CYS A 560 27.70 6.38 36.42
C CYS A 560 27.72 4.84 36.48
N SER A 561 27.97 4.21 35.34
CA SER A 561 28.04 2.77 35.10
C SER A 561 29.13 2.06 35.89
N SER A 562 30.23 2.73 36.22
CA SER A 562 31.29 2.13 37.04
C SER A 562 30.82 1.74 38.46
N CYS A 563 29.76 2.39 38.96
CA CYS A 563 29.19 2.13 40.28
C CYS A 563 27.77 1.55 40.20
N HIS A 564 26.96 2.04 39.27
CA HIS A 564 25.56 1.63 39.11
C HIS A 564 25.36 0.47 38.12
N GLY A 565 26.40 0.07 37.38
CA GLY A 565 26.37 -1.06 36.47
C GLY A 565 26.65 -2.40 37.14
N SER A 566 26.35 -3.47 36.42
CA SER A 566 26.74 -4.85 36.67
C SER A 566 27.72 -5.36 35.61
N GLY A 567 28.43 -6.43 35.93
CA GLY A 567 29.40 -7.06 35.03
C GLY A 567 30.81 -6.50 35.14
N GLU A 568 31.76 -7.22 34.53
CA GLU A 568 33.18 -6.89 34.54
C GLU A 568 33.60 -6.05 33.31
N ASP A 569 32.88 -6.19 32.19
CA ASP A 569 33.13 -5.43 30.97
C ASP A 569 32.45 -4.06 31.01
N ILE A 570 33.15 -3.04 30.52
CA ILE A 570 32.67 -1.65 30.55
C ILE A 570 31.40 -1.45 29.72
N ARG A 571 31.21 -2.16 28.60
CA ARG A 571 30.01 -2.02 27.77
C ARG A 571 28.80 -2.64 28.47
N GLU A 572 29.02 -3.72 29.21
CA GLU A 572 27.99 -4.33 30.04
C GLU A 572 27.63 -3.47 31.25
N GLN A 573 28.61 -2.86 31.91
CA GLN A 573 28.38 -1.89 32.98
C GLN A 573 27.52 -0.71 32.50
N MET A 574 27.83 -0.17 31.32
CA MET A 574 27.05 0.91 30.70
C MET A 574 25.61 0.49 30.41
N ARG A 575 25.43 -0.69 29.81
CA ARG A 575 24.11 -1.21 29.45
C ARG A 575 23.25 -1.48 30.68
N SER A 576 23.79 -2.19 31.65
CA SER A 576 23.10 -2.51 32.91
C SER A 576 22.77 -1.25 33.71
N ALA A 577 23.64 -0.25 33.76
CA ALA A 577 23.34 1.01 34.45
C ALA A 577 22.15 1.77 33.82
N ALA A 578 21.90 1.61 32.52
CA ALA A 578 20.73 2.19 31.88
C ALA A 578 19.45 1.33 32.07
N HIS A 579 19.57 0.00 31.98
CA HIS A 579 18.40 -0.89 31.91
C HIS A 579 18.00 -1.47 33.28
N ALA A 580 18.95 -1.71 34.18
CA ALA A 580 18.73 -2.19 35.54
C ALA A 580 19.84 -1.69 36.49
N PRO A 581 19.93 -0.37 36.74
CA PRO A 581 20.99 0.18 37.59
C PRO A 581 20.89 -0.36 39.01
N LYS A 582 22.01 -0.73 39.62
CA LYS A 582 22.04 -1.14 41.02
C LYS A 582 21.59 0.00 41.93
N LYS A 583 20.63 -0.30 42.81
CA LYS A 583 20.36 0.49 44.02
C LYS A 583 21.57 0.37 44.94
N LEU A 584 22.40 1.40 44.98
CA LEU A 584 23.44 1.47 46.01
C LEU A 584 22.75 1.75 47.34
N ILE A 585 22.68 0.73 48.20
CA ILE A 585 22.27 0.92 49.59
C ILE A 585 23.30 1.87 50.19
N VAL A 586 22.93 3.14 50.35
CA VAL A 586 23.67 4.06 51.20
C VAL A 586 23.55 3.48 52.60
N ARG A 587 24.55 2.69 53.02
CA ARG A 587 24.67 2.34 54.43
C ARG A 587 24.79 3.67 55.13
N ASN A 588 23.76 4.08 55.87
CA ASN A 588 23.92 5.14 56.84
C ASN A 588 25.19 4.81 57.62
N PRO A 589 26.15 5.74 57.75
CA PRO A 589 27.35 5.48 58.52
C PRO A 589 26.88 4.94 59.87
N GLU A 590 27.39 3.76 60.25
CA GLU A 590 27.12 3.22 61.58
C GLU A 590 27.35 4.37 62.57
N PRO A 591 26.40 4.64 63.48
CA PRO A 591 26.54 5.74 64.43
C PRO A 591 27.88 5.54 65.13
N THR A 592 28.84 6.41 64.81
CA THR A 592 30.16 6.38 65.40
C THR A 592 29.94 6.59 66.90
N THR A 593 30.04 5.51 67.67
CA THR A 593 30.06 5.55 69.12
C THR A 593 31.40 6.10 69.58
N ASP A 594 31.70 7.34 69.22
CA ASP A 594 32.69 8.12 69.94
C ASP A 594 31.99 8.73 71.16
N PRO A 595 32.53 8.55 72.37
CA PRO A 595 31.93 9.06 73.59
C PRO A 595 31.98 10.59 73.60
N VAL A 596 30.88 11.22 73.18
CA VAL A 596 30.67 12.66 73.35
C VAL A 596 30.60 12.95 74.85
N THR A 597 31.63 13.64 75.34
CA THR A 597 31.64 14.20 76.70
C THR A 597 30.63 15.34 76.74
N VAL A 598 29.46 15.08 77.32
CA VAL A 598 28.39 16.07 77.51
C VAL A 598 28.88 17.14 78.47
N LYS A 599 28.94 18.39 78.00
CA LYS A 599 29.02 19.57 78.85
C LYS A 599 27.60 20.12 78.98
N GLU A 600 27.05 20.03 80.18
CA GLU A 600 25.74 20.57 80.53
C GLU A 600 25.68 22.08 80.29
N SER A 601 24.67 22.52 79.54
CA SER A 601 24.07 23.85 79.74
C SER A 601 22.57 23.73 79.50
N GLY A 602 21.80 23.88 80.57
CA GLY A 602 20.36 23.81 80.53
C GLY A 602 19.71 25.02 79.86
N SER A 603 18.58 24.79 79.21
CA SER A 603 17.47 25.73 79.23
C SER A 603 16.15 24.98 79.03
N THR A 604 15.17 25.45 79.76
CA THR A 604 13.83 24.95 80.05
C THR A 604 12.85 24.95 78.87
N LEU A 605 12.02 23.91 78.84
CA LEU A 605 10.57 23.87 78.59
C LEU A 605 9.95 24.84 77.57
N GLU A 606 9.31 24.27 76.54
CA GLU A 606 7.85 24.39 76.39
C GLU A 606 7.27 23.17 75.63
N ASP A 607 6.11 22.76 76.12
CA ASP A 607 5.36 21.52 75.87
C ASP A 607 4.25 21.80 74.84
N SER A 608 4.15 20.97 73.80
CA SER A 608 2.94 20.90 72.99
C SER A 608 2.69 19.45 72.54
N THR A 609 1.85 18.81 73.33
CA THR A 609 1.19 17.53 73.09
C THR A 609 0.29 17.59 71.85
N ILE A 610 0.45 16.69 70.88
CA ILE A 610 -0.61 16.34 69.91
C ILE A 610 -0.79 14.83 69.89
N GLN A 611 -2.06 14.45 70.00
CA GLN A 611 -2.60 13.13 70.26
C GLN A 611 -2.48 12.18 69.06
N ASN A 612 -2.08 10.94 69.34
CA ASN A 612 -2.40 9.78 68.52
C ASN A 612 -3.89 9.45 68.66
N SER A 613 -4.55 9.17 67.54
CA SER A 613 -5.83 8.47 67.50
C SER A 613 -5.69 7.19 66.69
N ASP A 614 -5.74 6.07 67.42
CA ASP A 614 -6.08 4.74 66.93
C ASP A 614 -7.41 4.76 66.16
N VAL A 615 -7.47 4.10 65.01
CA VAL A 615 -8.71 3.57 64.43
C VAL A 615 -8.48 2.15 63.91
N THR A 616 -8.99 1.24 64.74
CA THR A 616 -9.58 -0.08 64.50
C THR A 616 -9.47 -0.78 63.13
N THR A 617 -8.90 -1.98 63.23
CA THR A 617 -9.25 -3.26 62.59
C THR A 617 -10.69 -3.42 62.06
N GLU A 618 -10.82 -3.88 60.81
CA GLU A 618 -11.89 -4.78 60.38
C GLU A 618 -11.30 -5.99 59.64
N THR A 619 -11.99 -7.11 59.80
CA THR A 619 -11.55 -8.49 59.57
C THR A 619 -12.40 -9.10 58.45
N GLU A 620 -11.75 -9.93 57.63
CA GLU A 620 -12.30 -11.01 56.80
C GLU A 620 -13.38 -10.74 55.73
N THR A 621 -13.03 -11.05 54.47
CA THR A 621 -13.71 -12.16 53.78
C THR A 621 -12.80 -12.78 52.72
N SER A 622 -12.35 -14.01 52.98
CA SER A 622 -11.69 -14.89 52.00
C SER A 622 -12.74 -15.70 51.24
N LEU A 623 -12.72 -15.67 49.91
CA LEU A 623 -13.43 -16.64 49.06
C LEU A 623 -12.40 -17.62 48.47
N SER A 624 -12.42 -18.82 49.03
CA SER A 624 -11.78 -20.02 48.49
C SER A 624 -12.78 -20.72 47.56
N SER A 625 -12.33 -21.09 46.35
CA SER A 625 -13.02 -22.05 45.49
C SER A 625 -12.03 -23.11 45.02
N THR A 626 -12.15 -24.31 45.58
CA THR A 626 -11.61 -25.56 45.04
C THR A 626 -12.77 -26.54 44.90
N SER A 627 -12.95 -27.07 43.69
CA SER A 627 -13.61 -28.36 43.42
C SER A 627 -13.02 -28.89 42.11
N GLU A 628 -12.14 -29.89 42.19
CA GLU A 628 -12.46 -31.33 42.05
C GLU A 628 -12.40 -31.80 40.58
N THR A 629 -11.42 -32.65 40.33
CA THR A 629 -11.42 -33.70 39.30
C THR A 629 -11.28 -35.05 40.01
N PRO A 630 -11.77 -36.14 39.40
CA PRO A 630 -12.23 -37.35 40.09
C PRO A 630 -11.18 -38.15 40.86
#